data_AF-A0A402AVX9-F1
#
_entry.id   AF-A0A402AVX9-F1
#
_cell.length_a   1.000
_cell.length_b   1.000
_cell.length_c   1.000
_cell.angle_alpha   90.00
_cell.angle_beta   90.00
_cell.angle_gamma   90.00
#
_symmetry.space_group_name_H-M   'P 1'
#
loop_
_entity.id
_entity.type
_entity.pdbx_description
1 polymer ?
#
loop_
_entity_poly.entity_id
_entity_poly.type
_entity_poly.pdbx_seq_one_letter_code
_entity_poly.pdbx_strand_id
1 'polypeptide(L)'
;MNGYTQPQWMRQLRRTWLKNPRTRAMLHLEPVYGERLPQNAHGEAQIREDKSTRQIVAYRRIDSGELVLPEQAGPLSLPVLVTTPKKVTKEFAREINAAWPQAETIMVQRYDDITYWLQRCAVSEAPAVIAICSHSQSQPRGSGRSWEPAMLEKHSTEHHLVTEPAAELLPELEGILDPHDQLIGYRSRATGEPLMEARTKTHYRCPDCFGLILGIPDRLQPAKTDQRDDGSELLQQEDEEENESLKSVVTSRGWFEKKPRWCTCVHTRNAERTRQHQKSLRTPLWTQARVQTTQQKYPSISYREWTQVIDTVIQPPLRKRVSVDHVETAQKDPCQVLSARQATRITRTSEGMATIQVHHAADPLSVDYYDQIAPPPDSFGVYEYLIRFFEGCVALSIVDESHNGRAQNSDIARALHRVMRAAQSHMLTSGTHYGGDVASFYFYWYRFNPRFWKRLGLTWCQGRCNHEPIENWPP
;
A
#
# COMPACT_ATOMS: atom_id res chain seq x y z
N MET A 1 30.70 -35.02 -7.08
CA MET A 1 29.47 -34.85 -7.88
C MET A 1 29.81 -34.02 -9.11
N ASN A 2 29.58 -34.57 -10.31
CA ASN A 2 29.90 -33.93 -11.58
C ASN A 2 29.22 -32.55 -11.71
N GLY A 3 30.00 -31.58 -12.21
CA GLY A 3 29.64 -30.17 -12.30
C GLY A 3 28.51 -29.89 -13.27
N TYR A 4 27.26 -30.07 -12.82
CA TYR A 4 26.13 -29.43 -13.46
C TYR A 4 26.18 -27.94 -13.14
N THR A 5 26.65 -27.16 -14.10
CA THR A 5 26.57 -25.70 -14.07
C THR A 5 25.11 -25.32 -13.86
N GLN A 6 24.78 -24.76 -12.68
CA GLN A 6 23.38 -24.45 -12.36
C GLN A 6 22.77 -23.52 -13.42
N PRO A 7 21.49 -23.77 -13.80
CA PRO A 7 20.76 -22.87 -14.68
C PRO A 7 20.83 -21.43 -14.19
N GLN A 8 20.93 -20.48 -15.12
CA GLN A 8 21.08 -19.06 -14.78
C GLN A 8 19.95 -18.56 -13.86
N TRP A 9 18.71 -19.00 -14.10
CA TRP A 9 17.55 -18.61 -13.29
C TRP A 9 17.67 -19.08 -11.83
N MET A 10 18.24 -20.27 -11.59
CA MET A 10 18.44 -20.82 -10.24
C MET A 10 19.52 -20.03 -9.50
N ARG A 11 20.62 -19.70 -10.18
CA ARG A 11 21.67 -18.82 -9.62
C ARG A 11 21.10 -17.45 -9.25
N GLN A 12 20.23 -16.90 -10.08
CA GLN A 12 19.57 -15.61 -9.82
C GLN A 12 18.60 -15.67 -8.63
N LEU A 13 17.81 -16.73 -8.52
CA LEU A 13 16.92 -16.96 -7.38
C LEU A 13 17.70 -17.01 -6.07
N ARG A 14 18.72 -17.88 -6.00
CA ARG A 14 19.59 -18.02 -4.81
C ARG A 14 20.25 -16.71 -4.43
N ARG A 15 20.81 -15.99 -5.41
CA ARG A 15 21.39 -14.66 -5.18
C ARG A 15 20.38 -13.67 -4.61
N THR A 16 19.13 -13.71 -5.05
CA THR A 16 18.07 -12.80 -4.59
C THR A 16 17.69 -13.12 -3.15
N TRP A 17 17.55 -14.41 -2.81
CA TRP A 17 17.33 -14.89 -1.45
C TRP A 17 18.46 -14.50 -0.48
N LEU A 18 19.72 -14.58 -0.91
CA LEU A 18 20.85 -14.26 -0.04
C LEU A 18 21.05 -12.74 0.16
N LYS A 19 20.69 -11.94 -0.84
CA LYS A 19 20.69 -10.47 -0.75
C LYS A 19 19.59 -9.94 0.16
N ASN A 20 18.43 -10.59 0.14
CA ASN A 20 17.32 -10.21 0.98
C ASN A 20 17.58 -10.66 2.44
N PRO A 21 17.70 -9.72 3.39
CA PRO A 21 18.03 -10.07 4.77
C PRO A 21 17.04 -11.01 5.44
N ARG A 22 15.75 -10.92 5.10
CA ARG A 22 14.70 -11.76 5.69
C ARG A 22 14.83 -13.22 5.28
N THR A 23 14.97 -13.46 3.97
CA THR A 23 15.19 -14.82 3.46
C THR A 23 16.55 -15.37 3.88
N ARG A 24 17.58 -14.53 3.99
CA ARG A 24 18.87 -14.96 4.56
C ARG A 24 18.74 -15.39 6.03
N ALA A 25 17.95 -14.68 6.83
CA ALA A 25 17.64 -15.06 8.20
C ALA A 25 16.84 -16.38 8.25
N MET A 26 15.86 -16.58 7.35
CA MET A 26 15.13 -17.85 7.22
C MET A 26 16.03 -19.04 6.88
N LEU A 27 17.16 -18.80 6.19
CA LEU A 27 18.17 -19.80 5.90
C LEU A 27 19.16 -20.03 7.04
N HIS A 28 19.06 -19.26 8.14
CA HIS A 28 20.01 -19.27 9.26
C HIS A 28 21.46 -19.02 8.81
N LEU A 29 21.65 -18.03 7.93
CA LEU A 29 22.96 -17.71 7.34
C LEU A 29 23.45 -16.31 7.73
N GLU A 30 24.74 -16.20 8.05
CA GLU A 30 25.45 -14.93 8.17
C GLU A 30 26.43 -14.73 6.99
N PRO A 31 26.59 -13.51 6.45
CA PRO A 31 27.52 -13.26 5.37
C PRO A 31 28.98 -13.26 5.86
N VAL A 32 29.85 -13.96 5.15
CA VAL A 32 31.30 -13.97 5.38
C VAL A 32 31.98 -13.12 4.32
N TYR A 33 32.71 -12.10 4.79
CA TYR A 33 33.42 -11.15 3.94
C TYR A 33 34.90 -11.52 3.80
N GLY A 34 35.47 -11.33 2.62
CA GLY A 34 36.89 -11.58 2.41
C GLY A 34 37.24 -11.90 0.96
N GLU A 35 38.17 -12.84 0.78
CA GLU A 35 38.66 -13.29 -0.52
C GLU A 35 38.57 -14.82 -0.65
N ARG A 36 38.16 -15.29 -1.84
CA ARG A 36 38.28 -16.70 -2.20
C ARG A 36 39.69 -16.97 -2.69
N LEU A 37 40.39 -17.88 -2.02
CA LEU A 37 41.70 -18.35 -2.43
C LEU A 37 41.56 -19.47 -3.48
N PRO A 38 42.63 -19.79 -4.23
CA PRO A 38 42.66 -20.97 -5.08
C PRO A 38 42.24 -22.22 -4.30
N GLN A 39 41.56 -23.14 -4.98
CA GLN A 39 41.15 -24.41 -4.35
C GLN A 39 42.37 -25.16 -3.81
N ASN A 40 42.21 -25.83 -2.66
CA ASN A 40 43.27 -26.66 -2.11
C ASN A 40 43.54 -27.88 -3.01
N ALA A 41 44.57 -28.66 -2.67
CA ALA A 41 44.93 -29.88 -3.40
C ALA A 41 43.79 -30.92 -3.48
N HIS A 42 42.74 -30.77 -2.66
CA HIS A 42 41.54 -31.61 -2.62
C HIS A 42 40.33 -31.00 -3.36
N GLY A 43 40.49 -29.84 -4.02
CA GLY A 43 39.42 -29.16 -4.77
C GLY A 43 38.45 -28.36 -3.89
N GLU A 44 38.73 -28.20 -2.60
CA GLU A 44 37.88 -27.46 -1.67
C GLU A 44 38.18 -25.95 -1.74
N ALA A 45 37.13 -25.15 -1.68
CA ALA A 45 37.25 -23.70 -1.69
C ALA A 45 37.86 -23.20 -0.37
N GLN A 46 39.01 -22.52 -0.45
CA GLN A 46 39.62 -21.85 0.70
C GLN A 46 39.17 -20.39 0.77
N ILE A 47 38.90 -19.91 1.99
CA ILE A 47 38.37 -18.56 2.23
C ILE A 47 39.23 -17.86 3.25
N ARG A 48 39.74 -16.67 2.89
CA ARG A 48 40.38 -15.77 3.83
C ARG A 48 39.36 -14.72 4.25
N GLU A 49 38.98 -14.72 5.52
CA GLU A 49 38.06 -13.73 6.06
C GLU A 49 38.75 -12.37 6.19
N ASP A 50 38.15 -11.36 5.60
CA ASP A 50 38.58 -9.97 5.71
C ASP A 50 37.33 -9.08 5.66
N LYS A 51 36.98 -8.51 6.82
CA LYS A 51 35.80 -7.65 6.97
C LYS A 51 35.95 -6.32 6.22
N SER A 52 37.16 -5.94 5.81
CA SER A 52 37.42 -4.67 5.13
C SER A 52 37.00 -4.66 3.66
N THR A 53 37.03 -5.82 2.98
CA THR A 53 36.77 -5.92 1.53
C THR A 53 35.31 -5.69 1.17
N ARG A 54 34.38 -5.80 2.15
CA ARG A 54 32.92 -5.77 1.96
C ARG A 54 32.40 -6.72 0.86
N GLN A 55 33.21 -7.67 0.40
CA GLN A 55 32.85 -8.64 -0.60
C GLN A 55 32.43 -9.94 0.08
N ILE A 56 31.18 -10.35 -0.13
CA ILE A 56 30.68 -11.63 0.40
C ILE A 56 31.25 -12.78 -0.44
N VAL A 57 31.97 -13.69 0.21
CA VAL A 57 32.66 -14.83 -0.43
C VAL A 57 32.06 -16.18 -0.04
N ALA A 58 31.44 -16.24 1.14
CA ALA A 58 30.66 -17.38 1.65
C ALA A 58 29.56 -16.90 2.59
N TYR A 59 28.76 -17.85 3.05
CA TYR A 59 27.85 -17.69 4.17
C TYR A 59 28.20 -18.71 5.24
N ARG A 60 28.05 -18.34 6.51
CA ARG A 60 28.18 -19.28 7.62
C ARG A 60 26.82 -19.64 8.14
N ARG A 61 26.59 -20.93 8.38
CA ARG A 61 25.44 -21.44 9.12
C ARG A 61 25.54 -21.03 10.60
N ILE A 62 24.51 -20.38 11.12
CA ILE A 62 24.49 -19.86 12.50
C ILE A 62 24.48 -21.00 13.52
N ASP A 63 23.81 -22.10 13.19
CA ASP A 63 23.65 -23.29 14.02
C ASP A 63 24.90 -24.17 14.07
N SER A 64 25.54 -24.42 12.91
CA SER A 64 26.69 -25.34 12.82
C SER A 64 28.05 -24.66 12.70
N GLY A 65 28.11 -23.37 12.36
CA GLY A 65 29.34 -22.67 12.03
C GLY A 65 29.95 -23.04 10.68
N GLU A 66 29.31 -23.93 9.93
CA GLU A 66 29.77 -24.44 8.63
C GLU A 66 29.74 -23.35 7.56
N LEU A 67 30.79 -23.30 6.73
CA LEU A 67 30.87 -22.40 5.59
C LEU A 67 30.18 -23.01 4.37
N VAL A 68 29.22 -22.27 3.82
CA VAL A 68 28.46 -22.62 2.63
C VAL A 68 28.76 -21.61 1.52
N LEU A 69 29.06 -22.12 0.33
CA LEU A 69 29.29 -21.26 -0.82
C LEU A 69 27.96 -20.64 -1.32
N PRO A 70 27.93 -19.36 -1.77
CA PRO A 70 26.75 -18.73 -2.36
C PRO A 70 26.03 -19.56 -3.42
N GLU A 71 26.77 -20.37 -4.18
CA GLU A 71 26.25 -21.24 -5.22
C GLU A 71 25.47 -22.44 -4.66
N GLN A 72 25.73 -22.81 -3.41
CA GLN A 72 25.10 -23.92 -2.68
C GLN A 72 24.02 -23.43 -1.71
N ALA A 73 24.08 -22.16 -1.30
CA ALA A 73 23.11 -21.55 -0.39
C ALA A 73 21.85 -21.04 -1.12
N GLY A 74 20.68 -21.22 -0.50
CA GLY A 74 19.39 -20.79 -1.05
C GLY A 74 18.23 -21.63 -0.54
N PRO A 75 17.01 -21.42 -1.05
CA PRO A 75 15.86 -22.23 -0.65
C PRO A 75 16.08 -23.71 -1.03
N LEU A 76 15.70 -24.62 -0.12
CA LEU A 76 15.80 -26.06 -0.34
C LEU A 76 14.71 -26.56 -1.31
N SER A 77 13.50 -26.01 -1.18
CA SER A 77 12.39 -26.28 -2.08
C SER A 77 12.15 -25.13 -3.06
N LEU A 78 11.66 -25.45 -4.26
CA LEU A 78 11.30 -24.45 -5.25
C LEU A 78 10.09 -23.59 -4.79
N PRO A 79 10.23 -22.27 -4.63
CA PRO A 79 9.10 -21.40 -4.29
C PRO A 79 8.21 -21.16 -5.52
N VAL A 80 7.01 -21.74 -5.52
CA VAL A 80 6.02 -21.56 -6.60
C VAL A 80 4.78 -20.86 -6.06
N LEU A 81 4.30 -19.84 -6.77
CA LEU A 81 3.11 -19.09 -6.41
C LEU A 81 2.03 -19.27 -7.45
N VAL A 82 0.88 -19.81 -7.06
CA VAL A 82 -0.30 -19.91 -7.92
C VAL A 82 -1.31 -18.85 -7.48
N THR A 83 -1.85 -18.10 -8.43
CA THR A 83 -2.95 -17.16 -8.19
C THR A 83 -4.19 -17.60 -8.95
N THR A 84 -5.32 -17.69 -8.25
CA THR A 84 -6.58 -18.19 -8.82
C THR A 84 -7.78 -17.32 -8.42
N PRO A 85 -8.92 -17.41 -9.14
CA PRO A 85 -10.18 -16.88 -8.64
C PRO A 85 -10.58 -17.52 -7.30
N LYS A 86 -11.19 -16.74 -6.39
CA LYS A 86 -11.57 -17.21 -5.03
C LYS A 86 -12.42 -18.48 -5.02
N LYS A 87 -13.23 -18.68 -6.06
CA LYS A 87 -14.18 -19.80 -6.18
C LYS A 87 -13.50 -21.15 -6.41
N VAL A 88 -12.29 -21.16 -6.98
CA VAL A 88 -11.58 -22.40 -7.37
C VAL A 88 -10.33 -22.66 -6.52
N THR A 89 -10.03 -21.78 -5.56
CA THR A 89 -8.79 -21.84 -4.78
C THR A 89 -8.68 -23.14 -3.97
N LYS A 90 -9.79 -23.68 -3.46
CA LYS A 90 -9.79 -24.92 -2.67
C LYS A 90 -9.60 -26.17 -3.56
N GLU A 91 -10.24 -26.15 -4.72
CA GLU A 91 -10.17 -27.18 -5.75
C GLU A 91 -8.73 -27.31 -6.27
N PHE A 92 -8.08 -26.18 -6.53
CA PHE A 92 -6.70 -26.13 -7.03
C PHE A 92 -5.71 -26.80 -6.07
N ALA A 93 -5.88 -26.62 -4.76
CA ALA A 93 -5.04 -27.29 -3.75
C ALA A 93 -5.19 -28.81 -3.81
N ARG A 94 -6.44 -29.30 -3.95
CA ARG A 94 -6.74 -30.73 -4.09
C ARG A 94 -6.14 -31.30 -5.38
N GLU A 95 -6.27 -30.57 -6.48
CA GLU A 95 -5.76 -30.98 -7.80
C GLU A 95 -4.24 -31.05 -7.83
N ILE A 96 -3.53 -30.06 -7.27
CA ILE A 96 -2.08 -30.09 -7.14
C ILE A 96 -1.64 -31.28 -6.29
N ASN A 97 -2.26 -31.49 -5.13
CA ASN A 97 -1.89 -32.61 -4.26
C ASN A 97 -2.16 -33.98 -4.90
N ALA A 98 -3.15 -34.08 -5.79
CA ALA A 98 -3.41 -35.30 -6.56
C ALA A 98 -2.40 -35.49 -7.70
N ALA A 99 -2.06 -34.42 -8.42
CA ALA A 99 -1.17 -34.47 -9.57
C ALA A 99 0.33 -34.55 -9.20
N TRP A 100 0.71 -33.91 -8.10
CA TRP A 100 2.08 -33.86 -7.59
C TRP A 100 2.15 -34.04 -6.07
N PRO A 101 1.93 -35.26 -5.56
CA PRO A 101 1.81 -35.53 -4.11
C PRO A 101 3.06 -35.21 -3.29
N GLN A 102 4.24 -35.16 -3.92
CA GLN A 102 5.50 -34.83 -3.24
C GLN A 102 5.65 -33.32 -2.98
N ALA A 103 4.91 -32.46 -3.69
CA ALA A 103 4.94 -31.03 -3.47
C ALA A 103 4.17 -30.67 -2.19
N GLU A 104 4.66 -29.67 -1.47
CA GLU A 104 3.95 -29.13 -0.32
C GLU A 104 3.06 -27.97 -0.79
N THR A 105 1.79 -27.98 -0.41
CA THR A 105 0.84 -26.93 -0.81
C THR A 105 0.39 -26.11 0.39
N ILE A 106 0.46 -24.78 0.28
CA ILE A 106 0.09 -23.83 1.34
C ILE A 106 -1.00 -22.88 0.83
N MET A 107 -2.11 -22.81 1.56
CA MET A 107 -3.20 -21.88 1.28
C MET A 107 -2.92 -20.52 1.92
N VAL A 108 -2.67 -19.50 1.12
CA VAL A 108 -2.42 -18.15 1.61
C VAL A 108 -3.74 -17.44 1.81
N GLN A 109 -4.04 -17.05 3.04
CA GLN A 109 -5.25 -16.32 3.40
C GLN A 109 -4.97 -14.84 3.65
N ARG A 110 -3.78 -14.54 4.18
CA ARG A 110 -3.34 -13.22 4.63
C ARG A 110 -1.86 -12.99 4.26
N TYR A 111 -1.38 -11.77 4.46
CA TYR A 111 -0.02 -11.41 4.02
C TYR A 111 1.07 -12.09 4.87
N ASP A 112 0.80 -12.37 6.14
CA ASP A 112 1.69 -13.01 7.09
C ASP A 112 1.97 -14.48 6.71
N ASP A 113 1.02 -15.15 6.05
CA ASP A 113 1.21 -16.48 5.49
C ASP A 113 2.33 -16.53 4.43
N ILE A 114 2.69 -15.42 3.80
CA ILE A 114 3.82 -15.35 2.84
C ILE A 114 5.14 -15.63 3.54
N THR A 115 5.33 -15.09 4.75
CA THR A 115 6.55 -15.33 5.53
C THR A 115 6.64 -16.81 5.91
N TYR A 116 5.53 -17.39 6.37
CA TYR A 116 5.46 -18.82 6.66
C TYR A 116 5.76 -19.67 5.42
N TRP A 117 5.17 -19.35 4.27
CA TRP A 117 5.44 -20.06 3.01
C TRP A 117 6.92 -20.02 2.61
N LEU A 118 7.57 -18.86 2.70
CA LEU A 118 9.00 -18.74 2.38
C LEU A 118 9.89 -19.45 3.42
N GLN A 119 9.51 -19.44 4.70
CA GLN A 119 10.17 -20.28 5.71
C GLN A 119 10.07 -21.75 5.35
N ARG A 120 8.90 -22.23 4.91
CA ARG A 120 8.74 -23.61 4.42
C ARG A 120 9.63 -23.89 3.21
N CYS A 121 9.77 -22.96 2.26
CA CYS A 121 10.70 -23.12 1.13
C CYS A 121 12.17 -23.23 1.58
N ALA A 122 12.54 -22.63 2.72
CA ALA A 122 13.89 -22.68 3.25
C ALA A 122 14.24 -24.04 3.87
N VAL A 123 13.26 -24.77 4.42
CA VAL A 123 13.51 -25.96 5.25
C VAL A 123 12.84 -27.24 4.76
N SER A 124 11.85 -27.17 3.87
CA SER A 124 11.11 -28.34 3.41
C SER A 124 11.99 -29.24 2.52
N GLU A 125 11.81 -30.55 2.66
CA GLU A 125 12.47 -31.56 1.82
C GLU A 125 11.68 -31.79 0.51
N ALA A 126 10.49 -31.21 0.40
CA ALA A 126 9.69 -31.28 -0.82
C ALA A 126 10.45 -30.64 -2.01
N PRO A 127 10.28 -31.14 -3.24
CA PRO A 127 10.89 -30.53 -4.42
C PRO A 127 10.39 -29.10 -4.67
N ALA A 128 9.15 -28.80 -4.28
CA ALA A 128 8.54 -27.48 -4.39
C ALA A 128 7.58 -27.23 -3.21
N VAL A 129 7.48 -25.97 -2.80
CA VAL A 129 6.42 -25.50 -1.91
C VAL A 129 5.57 -24.49 -2.68
N ILE A 130 4.31 -24.86 -2.90
CA ILE A 130 3.36 -24.14 -3.74
C ILE A 130 2.41 -23.33 -2.86
N ALA A 131 2.54 -22.01 -2.89
CA ALA A 131 1.56 -21.11 -2.30
C ALA A 131 0.39 -20.89 -3.26
N ILE A 132 -0.84 -20.96 -2.75
CA ILE A 132 -2.06 -20.66 -3.51
C ILE A 132 -2.72 -19.41 -2.93
N CYS A 133 -2.83 -18.37 -3.76
CA CYS A 133 -3.43 -17.08 -3.42
C CYS A 133 -4.67 -16.81 -4.27
N SER A 134 -5.65 -16.12 -3.71
CA SER A 134 -6.80 -15.64 -4.48
C SER A 134 -6.52 -14.27 -5.11
N HIS A 135 -6.96 -14.06 -6.36
CA HIS A 135 -6.91 -12.76 -7.04
C HIS A 135 -7.43 -11.60 -6.18
N SER A 136 -8.45 -11.86 -5.35
CA SER A 136 -9.08 -10.84 -4.51
C SER A 136 -8.25 -10.44 -3.28
N GLN A 137 -7.07 -11.02 -3.07
CA GLN A 137 -6.12 -10.65 -2.00
C GLN A 137 -5.17 -9.51 -2.42
N SER A 138 -5.52 -8.80 -3.49
CA SER A 138 -4.90 -7.55 -3.97
C SER A 138 -4.92 -6.44 -2.93
N GLN A 139 -5.98 -6.38 -2.15
CA GLN A 139 -6.17 -5.53 -0.99
C GLN A 139 -6.09 -6.39 0.27
N PRO A 140 -5.67 -5.85 1.43
CA PRO A 140 -5.80 -6.58 2.67
C PRO A 140 -7.28 -6.95 2.88
N ARG A 141 -7.59 -8.22 3.16
CA ARG A 141 -8.98 -8.68 3.35
C ARG A 141 -9.58 -7.90 4.52
N GLY A 142 -10.63 -7.11 4.26
CA GLY A 142 -11.16 -6.20 5.28
C GLY A 142 -10.07 -5.24 5.73
N SER A 143 -9.52 -4.47 4.77
CA SER A 143 -8.26 -3.71 4.76
C SER A 143 -7.95 -2.81 5.94
N GLY A 144 -8.83 -2.83 6.94
CA GLY A 144 -8.86 -1.89 8.01
C GLY A 144 -8.89 -0.48 7.48
N ARG A 145 -9.27 -0.30 6.22
CA ARG A 145 -9.11 0.90 5.43
C ARG A 145 -10.24 1.02 4.43
N SER A 146 -10.80 2.22 4.33
CA SER A 146 -11.84 2.59 3.39
C SER A 146 -11.39 3.83 2.62
N TRP A 147 -11.88 3.97 1.40
CA TRP A 147 -11.84 5.25 0.72
C TRP A 147 -12.87 6.17 1.37
N GLU A 148 -12.45 7.35 1.78
CA GLU A 148 -13.33 8.36 2.35
C GLU A 148 -13.04 9.75 1.77
N PRO A 149 -14.02 10.68 1.80
CA PRO A 149 -13.80 12.06 1.41
C PRO A 149 -12.69 12.72 2.24
N ALA A 150 -11.74 13.36 1.57
CA ALA A 150 -10.58 14.02 2.19
C ALA A 150 -10.72 15.55 2.22
N MET A 151 -11.94 16.03 2.46
CA MET A 151 -12.27 17.46 2.44
C MET A 151 -12.06 18.14 3.78
N LEU A 152 -11.69 19.42 3.75
CA LEU A 152 -11.72 20.27 4.93
C LEU A 152 -13.15 20.80 5.13
N GLU A 153 -13.80 20.41 6.23
CA GLU A 153 -15.10 20.94 6.60
C GLU A 153 -14.94 22.29 7.32
N LYS A 154 -15.69 23.29 6.86
CA LYS A 154 -15.77 24.61 7.50
C LYS A 154 -17.22 24.92 7.77
N HIS A 155 -17.56 25.06 9.05
CA HIS A 155 -18.87 25.51 9.47
C HIS A 155 -18.90 27.04 9.50
N SER A 156 -19.97 27.61 8.96
CA SER A 156 -20.29 29.04 9.08
C SER A 156 -21.72 29.18 9.56
N THR A 157 -21.93 30.06 10.54
CA THR A 157 -23.27 30.42 11.00
C THR A 157 -23.80 31.54 10.13
N GLU A 158 -24.93 31.32 9.47
CA GLU A 158 -25.69 32.34 8.77
C GLU A 158 -27.00 32.58 9.53
N HIS A 159 -27.37 33.84 9.72
CA HIS A 159 -28.64 34.20 10.34
C HIS A 159 -29.68 34.41 9.24
N HIS A 160 -30.79 33.68 9.31
CA HIS A 160 -31.89 33.77 8.36
C HIS A 160 -33.16 34.23 9.06
N LEU A 161 -34.03 34.95 8.33
CA LEU A 161 -35.36 35.31 8.83
C LEU A 161 -36.19 34.05 9.05
N VAL A 162 -36.84 33.96 10.21
CA VAL A 162 -37.76 32.86 10.50
C VAL A 162 -39.04 33.08 9.73
N THR A 163 -39.41 32.12 8.87
CA THR A 163 -40.66 32.13 8.08
C THR A 163 -41.77 31.28 8.71
N GLU A 164 -41.43 30.39 9.63
CA GLU A 164 -42.35 29.49 10.33
C GLU A 164 -42.01 29.45 11.84
N PRO A 165 -42.38 30.49 12.61
CA PRO A 165 -42.16 30.51 14.05
C PRO A 165 -43.12 29.54 14.76
N ALA A 166 -42.76 29.13 15.98
CA ALA A 166 -43.65 28.32 16.82
C ALA A 166 -45.00 29.02 17.02
N ALA A 167 -46.10 28.25 16.99
CA ALA A 167 -47.46 28.78 17.01
C ALA A 167 -47.75 29.70 18.23
N GLU A 168 -47.07 29.46 19.34
CA GLU A 168 -47.16 30.23 20.58
C GLU A 168 -46.60 31.66 20.45
N LEU A 169 -45.64 31.88 19.55
CA LEU A 169 -44.98 33.17 19.35
C LEU A 169 -45.72 34.06 18.33
N LEU A 170 -46.58 33.49 17.49
CA LEU A 170 -47.30 34.22 16.45
C LEU A 170 -48.09 35.46 16.94
N PRO A 171 -48.75 35.45 18.11
CA PRO A 171 -49.48 36.64 18.61
C PRO A 171 -48.57 37.85 18.88
N GLU A 172 -47.30 37.60 19.19
CA GLU A 172 -46.30 38.62 19.54
C GLU A 172 -45.48 39.10 18.33
N LEU A 173 -45.72 38.49 17.16
CA LEU A 173 -44.97 38.73 15.94
C LEU A 173 -45.80 39.49 14.88
N GLU A 174 -45.08 40.18 14.02
CA GLU A 174 -45.61 40.85 12.83
C GLU A 174 -44.89 40.30 11.60
N GLY A 175 -45.64 39.98 10.55
CA GLY A 175 -45.08 39.50 9.29
C GLY A 175 -44.31 40.60 8.56
N ILE A 176 -43.12 40.26 8.07
CA ILE A 176 -42.35 41.09 7.15
C ILE A 176 -42.73 40.65 5.73
N LEU A 177 -43.31 41.55 4.96
CA LEU A 177 -43.69 41.31 3.57
C LEU A 177 -42.63 41.90 2.62
N ASP A 178 -42.41 41.25 1.49
CA ASP A 178 -41.61 41.78 0.39
C ASP A 178 -42.44 42.78 -0.47
N PRO A 179 -41.83 43.44 -1.49
CA PRO A 179 -42.55 44.36 -2.38
C PRO A 179 -43.68 43.73 -3.21
N HIS A 180 -43.83 42.41 -3.17
CA HIS A 180 -44.86 41.64 -3.86
C HIS A 180 -45.89 41.03 -2.87
N ASP A 181 -45.95 41.54 -1.63
CA ASP A 181 -46.80 41.07 -0.54
C ASP A 181 -46.57 39.60 -0.12
N GLN A 182 -45.39 39.04 -0.40
CA GLN A 182 -44.99 37.71 0.09
C GLN A 182 -44.33 37.79 1.45
N LEU A 183 -44.72 36.90 2.37
CA LEU A 183 -44.11 36.79 3.70
C LEU A 183 -42.67 36.28 3.60
N ILE A 184 -41.72 37.13 3.97
CA ILE A 184 -40.28 36.83 3.97
C ILE A 184 -39.70 36.63 5.37
N GLY A 185 -40.47 36.89 6.43
CA GLY A 185 -40.07 36.63 7.80
C GLY A 185 -41.03 37.20 8.84
N TYR A 186 -40.65 37.15 10.11
CA TYR A 186 -41.36 37.80 11.20
C TYR A 186 -40.44 38.77 11.96
N ARG A 187 -41.00 39.82 12.54
CA ARG A 187 -40.35 40.70 13.52
C ARG A 187 -41.16 40.74 14.81
N SER A 188 -40.49 41.01 15.92
CA SER A 188 -41.15 41.23 17.21
C SER A 188 -42.00 42.51 17.17
N ARG A 189 -43.26 42.45 17.60
CA ARG A 189 -44.11 43.64 17.74
C ARG A 189 -43.63 44.60 18.82
N ALA A 190 -42.98 44.06 19.87
CA ALA A 190 -42.54 44.84 21.02
C ALA A 190 -41.24 45.61 20.74
N THR A 191 -40.31 45.01 19.98
CA THR A 191 -38.98 45.58 19.73
C THR A 191 -38.76 46.04 18.29
N GLY A 192 -39.61 45.60 17.34
CA GLY A 192 -39.44 45.85 15.91
C GLY A 192 -38.30 45.05 15.27
N GLU A 193 -37.57 44.25 16.04
CA GLU A 193 -36.40 43.51 15.57
C GLU A 193 -36.81 42.25 14.80
N PRO A 194 -36.12 41.91 13.69
CA PRO A 194 -36.38 40.70 12.93
C PRO A 194 -36.07 39.46 13.76
N LEU A 195 -36.96 38.48 13.70
CA LEU A 195 -36.74 37.17 14.29
C LEU A 195 -35.78 36.38 13.39
N MET A 196 -34.55 36.21 13.88
CA MET A 196 -33.48 35.54 13.17
C MET A 196 -33.19 34.16 13.77
N GLU A 197 -33.10 33.14 12.94
CA GLU A 197 -32.62 31.82 13.31
C GLU A 197 -31.17 31.64 12.82
N ALA A 198 -30.29 31.21 13.71
CA ALA A 198 -28.93 30.84 13.36
C ALA A 198 -28.93 29.45 12.69
N ARG A 199 -28.65 29.40 11.39
CA ARG A 199 -28.48 28.14 10.64
C ARG A 199 -27.01 27.89 10.38
N THR A 200 -26.52 26.74 10.81
CA THR A 200 -25.16 26.30 10.52
C THR A 200 -25.10 25.73 9.10
N LYS A 201 -24.30 26.37 8.24
CA LYS A 201 -24.00 25.91 6.89
C LYS A 201 -22.60 25.31 6.84
N THR A 202 -22.49 24.10 6.32
CA THR A 202 -21.21 23.42 6.15
C THR A 202 -20.70 23.65 4.73
N HIS A 203 -19.47 24.13 4.62
CA HIS A 203 -18.74 24.34 3.38
C HIS A 203 -17.54 23.41 3.32
N TYR A 204 -17.21 22.91 2.13
CA TYR A 204 -16.08 21.99 1.95
C TYR A 204 -14.97 22.67 1.15
N ARG A 205 -13.71 22.47 1.60
CA ARG A 205 -12.51 23.04 0.98
C ARG A 205 -11.51 21.97 0.58
N CYS A 206 -10.82 22.21 -0.53
CA CYS A 206 -9.75 21.35 -0.99
C CYS A 206 -8.58 21.31 0.03
N PRO A 207 -8.02 20.13 0.37
CA PRO A 207 -6.88 20.04 1.28
C PRO A 207 -5.60 20.65 0.72
N ASP A 208 -5.43 20.69 -0.61
CA ASP A 208 -4.22 21.22 -1.24
C ASP A 208 -4.29 22.73 -1.48
N CYS A 209 -5.40 23.24 -2.03
CA CYS A 209 -5.52 24.66 -2.39
C CYS A 209 -6.29 25.50 -1.38
N PHE A 210 -6.94 24.87 -0.40
CA PHE A 210 -7.82 25.52 0.60
C PHE A 210 -9.02 26.30 0.01
N GLY A 211 -9.22 26.21 -1.31
CA GLY A 211 -10.33 26.83 -2.03
C GLY A 211 -11.65 26.11 -1.79
N LEU A 212 -12.76 26.85 -1.94
CA LEU A 212 -14.11 26.31 -1.87
C LEU A 212 -14.37 25.35 -3.04
N ILE A 213 -15.02 24.24 -2.75
CA ILE A 213 -15.37 23.25 -3.77
C ILE A 213 -16.69 23.64 -4.38
N LEU A 214 -16.66 23.77 -5.71
CA LEU A 214 -17.83 24.00 -6.53
C LEU A 214 -18.23 22.69 -7.21
N GLY A 215 -19.52 22.44 -7.31
CA GLY A 215 -20.07 21.24 -7.90
C GLY A 215 -21.53 21.40 -8.22
N ILE A 216 -22.03 20.54 -9.10
CA ILE A 216 -23.46 20.52 -9.46
C ILE A 216 -24.22 19.84 -8.32
N PRO A 217 -25.14 20.54 -7.62
CA PRO A 217 -25.98 19.96 -6.58
C PRO A 217 -26.83 18.82 -7.12
N ASP A 218 -27.16 17.85 -6.27
CA ASP A 218 -27.96 16.69 -6.67
C ASP A 218 -29.36 17.07 -7.23
N ARG A 219 -29.90 18.25 -6.88
CA ARG A 219 -31.20 18.75 -7.39
C ARG A 219 -31.14 19.31 -8.82
N LEU A 220 -29.94 19.66 -9.29
CA LEU A 220 -29.69 20.25 -10.60
C LEU A 220 -28.97 19.28 -11.54
N GLN A 221 -28.81 18.01 -11.14
CA GLN A 221 -28.29 17.00 -12.06
C GLN A 221 -29.37 16.72 -13.11
N PRO A 222 -29.10 16.93 -14.41
CA PRO A 222 -30.05 16.56 -15.44
C PRO A 222 -30.35 15.07 -15.33
N ALA A 223 -31.62 14.70 -15.45
CA ALA A 223 -32.03 13.31 -15.51
C ALA A 223 -31.27 12.67 -16.67
N LYS A 224 -30.44 11.66 -16.37
CA LYS A 224 -29.64 10.99 -17.40
C LYS A 224 -30.56 10.40 -18.46
N THR A 225 -30.64 11.04 -19.61
CA THR A 225 -31.04 10.38 -20.85
C THR A 225 -29.87 9.47 -21.24
N ASP A 226 -30.14 8.18 -21.35
CA ASP A 226 -29.26 7.22 -22.02
C ASP A 226 -29.14 7.63 -23.50
N GLN A 227 -28.24 8.55 -23.81
CA GLN A 227 -27.90 8.90 -25.18
C GLN A 227 -26.45 8.56 -25.49
N ARG A 228 -26.30 8.18 -26.75
CA ARG A 228 -25.24 7.38 -27.32
C ARG A 228 -23.95 8.19 -27.45
N ASP A 229 -22.90 7.44 -27.70
CA ASP A 229 -21.53 7.87 -27.88
C ASP A 229 -21.34 8.39 -29.33
N ASP A 230 -22.11 9.41 -29.74
CA ASP A 230 -21.95 10.10 -31.01
C ASP A 230 -21.19 11.42 -30.84
N GLY A 231 -19.89 11.35 -31.15
CA GLY A 231 -18.91 12.42 -30.98
C GLY A 231 -19.11 13.61 -31.92
N SER A 232 -19.64 14.71 -31.36
CA SER A 232 -19.40 16.05 -31.87
C SER A 232 -18.68 16.86 -30.79
N GLU A 233 -17.48 17.36 -31.09
CA GLU A 233 -16.67 18.19 -30.17
C GLU A 233 -17.38 19.49 -29.77
N LEU A 234 -18.30 19.99 -30.61
CA LEU A 234 -19.12 21.17 -30.33
C LEU A 234 -20.17 20.91 -29.24
N LEU A 235 -20.80 19.72 -29.24
CA LEU A 235 -21.77 19.35 -28.19
C LEU A 235 -21.09 19.15 -26.83
N GLN A 236 -19.85 18.63 -26.82
CA GLN A 236 -19.08 18.49 -25.58
C GLN A 236 -18.63 19.83 -25.00
N GLN A 237 -18.33 20.83 -25.84
CA GLN A 237 -17.99 22.18 -25.37
C GLN A 237 -19.21 22.91 -24.80
N GLU A 238 -20.37 22.82 -25.46
CA GLU A 238 -21.63 23.39 -24.98
C GLU A 238 -22.05 22.73 -23.64
N ASP A 239 -21.95 21.40 -23.53
CA ASP A 239 -22.22 20.66 -22.29
C ASP A 239 -21.23 21.04 -21.16
N GLU A 240 -19.95 21.28 -21.46
CA GLU A 240 -18.95 21.68 -20.46
C GLU A 240 -19.19 23.12 -19.96
N GLU A 241 -19.53 24.06 -20.84
CA GLU A 241 -19.86 25.44 -20.47
C GLU A 241 -21.17 25.53 -19.66
N GLU A 242 -22.20 24.78 -20.07
CA GLU A 242 -23.47 24.69 -19.33
C GLU A 242 -23.23 24.07 -17.94
N ASN A 243 -22.40 23.02 -17.86
CA ASN A 243 -22.02 22.40 -16.58
C ASN A 243 -21.19 23.32 -15.67
N GLU A 244 -20.33 24.19 -16.20
CA GLU A 244 -19.61 25.21 -15.40
C GLU A 244 -20.60 26.23 -14.82
N SER A 245 -21.60 26.66 -15.59
CA SER A 245 -22.62 27.62 -15.14
C SER A 245 -23.50 27.09 -14.00
N LEU A 246 -23.72 25.78 -13.95
CA LEU A 246 -24.51 25.09 -12.92
C LEU A 246 -23.73 24.77 -11.64
N LYS A 247 -22.42 25.04 -11.60
CA LYS A 247 -21.62 24.79 -10.40
C LYS A 247 -21.97 25.78 -9.31
N SER A 248 -22.37 25.25 -8.16
CA SER A 248 -22.56 26.03 -6.94
C SER A 248 -21.72 25.46 -5.80
N VAL A 249 -21.66 26.18 -4.68
CA VAL A 249 -20.88 25.74 -3.53
C VAL A 249 -21.47 24.45 -2.97
N VAL A 250 -20.64 23.41 -2.89
CA VAL A 250 -21.07 22.12 -2.32
C VAL A 250 -21.26 22.28 -0.82
N THR A 251 -22.45 21.92 -0.33
CA THR A 251 -22.83 22.02 1.09
C THR A 251 -23.19 20.68 1.73
N SER A 252 -23.23 19.59 0.97
CA SER A 252 -23.54 18.24 1.46
C SER A 252 -22.36 17.29 1.31
N ARG A 253 -22.05 16.56 2.40
CA ARG A 253 -21.02 15.50 2.42
C ARG A 253 -21.36 14.36 1.46
N GLY A 254 -22.64 14.04 1.31
CA GLY A 254 -23.12 12.97 0.43
C GLY A 254 -22.74 13.16 -1.04
N TRP A 255 -22.48 14.40 -1.47
CA TRP A 255 -21.98 14.68 -2.82
C TRP A 255 -20.59 14.06 -3.08
N PHE A 256 -19.76 14.02 -2.03
CA PHE A 256 -18.46 13.36 -2.06
C PHE A 256 -18.63 11.86 -1.94
N GLU A 257 -19.44 11.35 -1.01
CA GLU A 257 -19.54 9.90 -0.72
C GLU A 257 -20.05 9.06 -1.89
N LYS A 258 -20.90 9.61 -2.76
CA LYS A 258 -21.48 8.89 -3.91
C LYS A 258 -20.45 8.45 -4.94
N LYS A 259 -19.41 9.25 -5.20
CA LYS A 259 -18.39 8.93 -6.22
C LYS A 259 -17.09 9.71 -6.00
N PRO A 260 -15.93 9.12 -6.35
CA PRO A 260 -14.64 9.80 -6.32
C PRO A 260 -14.66 11.14 -7.04
N ARG A 261 -14.08 12.17 -6.42
CA ARG A 261 -14.02 13.55 -6.95
C ARG A 261 -12.58 14.07 -6.96
N TRP A 262 -12.37 15.11 -7.75
CA TRP A 262 -11.09 15.81 -7.84
C TRP A 262 -11.30 17.32 -7.88
N CYS A 263 -10.38 18.08 -7.26
CA CYS A 263 -10.30 19.53 -7.42
C CYS A 263 -9.39 19.88 -8.61
N THR A 264 -9.88 20.76 -9.47
CA THR A 264 -9.14 21.39 -10.57
C THR A 264 -8.58 22.73 -10.10
N CYS A 265 -7.80 22.69 -9.03
CA CYS A 265 -7.39 23.90 -8.35
C CYS A 265 -6.44 24.74 -9.23
N VAL A 266 -6.58 26.07 -9.22
CA VAL A 266 -5.69 26.99 -9.94
C VAL A 266 -4.42 27.22 -9.12
N HIS A 267 -3.51 26.24 -9.12
CA HIS A 267 -2.16 26.41 -8.59
C HIS A 267 -1.28 27.10 -9.62
N THR A 268 -0.21 27.78 -9.17
CA THR A 268 0.86 28.29 -10.05
C THR A 268 1.38 27.20 -10.98
N ARG A 269 1.45 25.96 -10.47
CA ARG A 269 1.82 24.76 -11.23
C ARG A 269 0.81 24.39 -12.32
N ASN A 270 -0.48 24.59 -12.10
CA ASN A 270 -1.50 24.35 -13.12
C ASN A 270 -1.56 25.50 -14.12
N ALA A 271 -1.39 26.75 -13.68
CA ALA A 271 -1.27 27.90 -14.58
C ALA A 271 -0.08 27.74 -15.54
N GLU A 272 1.07 27.28 -15.05
CA GLU A 272 2.24 26.99 -15.88
C GLU A 272 1.98 25.84 -16.86
N ARG A 273 1.29 24.79 -16.42
CA ARG A 273 0.90 23.68 -17.30
C ARG A 273 -0.07 24.14 -18.38
N THR A 274 -1.05 24.98 -18.05
CA THR A 274 -1.98 25.57 -19.02
C THR A 274 -1.24 26.43 -20.05
N ARG A 275 -0.25 27.24 -19.63
CA ARG A 275 0.62 27.98 -20.55
C ARG A 275 1.42 27.08 -21.48
N GLN A 276 1.80 25.90 -20.99
CA GLN A 276 2.50 24.86 -21.77
C GLN A 276 1.55 23.92 -22.52
N HIS A 277 0.25 24.23 -22.62
CA HIS A 277 -0.79 23.36 -23.21
C HIS A 277 -0.82 21.93 -22.63
N GLN A 278 -0.43 21.76 -21.36
CA GLN A 278 -0.47 20.50 -20.63
C GLN A 278 -1.72 20.38 -19.78
N LYS A 279 -2.26 19.16 -19.65
CA LYS A 279 -3.41 18.86 -18.78
C LYS A 279 -3.14 19.28 -17.32
N SER A 280 -4.10 20.00 -16.74
CA SER A 280 -4.09 20.41 -15.33
C SER A 280 -4.01 19.20 -14.39
N LEU A 281 -3.22 19.33 -13.34
CA LEU A 281 -3.18 18.38 -12.25
C LEU A 281 -4.46 18.47 -11.44
N ARG A 282 -5.00 17.32 -11.08
CA ARG A 282 -6.25 17.17 -10.33
C ARG A 282 -5.92 16.66 -8.94
N THR A 283 -6.24 17.44 -7.91
CA THR A 283 -6.07 17.02 -6.51
C THR A 283 -7.18 16.03 -6.16
N PRO A 284 -6.87 14.81 -5.69
CA PRO A 284 -7.89 13.87 -5.25
C PRO A 284 -8.62 14.39 -4.01
N LEU A 285 -9.95 14.36 -4.04
CA LEU A 285 -10.81 14.77 -2.93
C LEU A 285 -11.19 13.59 -2.02
N TRP A 286 -10.43 12.52 -2.13
CA TRP A 286 -10.64 11.25 -1.47
C TRP A 286 -9.30 10.69 -1.05
N THR A 287 -9.26 10.05 0.11
CA THR A 287 -8.06 9.39 0.63
C THR A 287 -8.40 8.01 1.14
N GLN A 288 -7.38 7.17 1.22
CA GLN A 288 -7.51 5.87 1.87
C GLN A 288 -7.22 6.05 3.37
N ALA A 289 -8.25 5.97 4.20
CA ALA A 289 -8.14 6.09 5.64
C ALA A 289 -8.35 4.75 6.33
N ARG A 290 -7.97 4.62 7.60
CA ARG A 290 -8.26 3.41 8.39
C ARG A 290 -9.73 3.39 8.82
N VAL A 291 -10.42 2.26 8.68
CA VAL A 291 -11.75 2.06 9.28
C VAL A 291 -11.66 2.17 10.80
N GLN A 292 -12.75 2.60 11.43
CA GLN A 292 -12.78 2.93 12.85
C GLN A 292 -12.30 1.78 13.76
N THR A 293 -12.68 0.53 13.46
CA THR A 293 -12.26 -0.65 14.23
C THR A 293 -10.75 -0.87 14.18
N THR A 294 -10.12 -0.63 13.04
CA THR A 294 -8.66 -0.74 12.87
C THR A 294 -7.96 0.46 13.49
N GLN A 295 -8.51 1.67 13.38
CA GLN A 295 -7.96 2.86 14.02
C GLN A 295 -7.97 2.74 15.55
N GLN A 296 -9.03 2.17 16.14
CA GLN A 296 -9.10 1.91 17.58
C GLN A 296 -8.08 0.87 18.05
N LYS A 297 -7.93 -0.22 17.29
CA LYS A 297 -7.00 -1.30 17.62
C LYS A 297 -5.54 -0.91 17.39
N TYR A 298 -5.29 -0.08 16.38
CA TYR A 298 -3.97 0.38 15.95
C TYR A 298 -4.04 1.88 15.62
N PRO A 299 -3.96 2.77 16.62
CA PRO A 299 -4.02 4.20 16.38
C PRO A 299 -2.86 4.66 15.51
N SER A 300 -3.15 5.54 14.56
CA SER A 300 -2.12 6.26 13.82
C SER A 300 -1.44 7.26 14.74
N ILE A 301 -0.12 7.17 14.85
CA ILE A 301 0.68 8.20 15.52
C ILE A 301 0.62 9.49 14.71
N SER A 302 0.42 10.61 15.39
CA SER A 302 0.52 11.94 14.79
C SER A 302 1.95 12.21 14.33
N TYR A 303 2.11 13.15 13.39
CA TYR A 303 3.44 13.56 12.93
C TYR A 303 4.34 13.99 14.10
N ARG A 304 3.76 14.69 15.09
CA ARG A 304 4.47 15.12 16.30
C ARG A 304 4.99 13.95 17.13
N GLU A 305 4.13 12.96 17.39
CA GLU A 305 4.53 11.74 18.11
C GLU A 305 5.58 10.94 17.33
N TRP A 306 5.42 10.84 16.01
CA TRP A 306 6.40 10.18 15.15
C TRP A 306 7.75 10.88 15.19
N THR A 307 7.81 12.21 15.11
CA THR A 307 9.07 12.97 15.22
C THR A 307 9.76 12.74 16.55
N GLN A 308 9.02 12.69 17.65
CA GLN A 308 9.58 12.42 18.98
C GLN A 308 10.19 11.01 19.09
N VAL A 309 9.53 10.00 18.49
CA VAL A 309 10.06 8.63 18.43
C VAL A 309 11.33 8.58 17.59
N ILE A 310 11.34 9.21 16.42
CA ILE A 310 12.51 9.25 15.54
C ILE A 310 13.69 9.96 16.22
N ASP A 311 13.46 11.08 16.90
CA ASP A 311 14.50 11.76 17.65
C ASP A 311 15.10 10.86 18.73
N THR A 312 14.27 10.03 19.38
CA THR A 312 14.71 9.06 20.40
C THR A 312 15.50 7.89 19.79
N VAL A 313 15.11 7.41 18.61
CA VAL A 313 15.77 6.29 17.90
C VAL A 313 17.07 6.72 17.22
N ILE A 314 17.14 7.97 16.73
CA ILE A 314 18.32 8.53 16.07
C ILE A 314 19.36 9.02 17.08
N GLN A 315 19.00 9.28 18.35
CA GLN A 315 20.01 9.55 19.36
C GLN A 315 20.95 8.34 19.46
N PRO A 316 22.25 8.47 19.09
CA PRO A 316 23.20 7.41 19.35
C PRO A 316 23.18 7.15 20.86
N PRO A 317 23.34 5.89 21.33
CA PRO A 317 23.43 5.65 22.75
C PRO A 317 24.54 6.54 23.27
N LEU A 318 24.18 7.50 24.12
CA LEU A 318 25.14 8.30 24.87
C LEU A 318 26.02 7.27 25.57
N ARG A 319 27.20 7.01 25.00
CA ARG A 319 28.27 6.30 25.68
C ARG A 319 28.46 7.10 26.95
N LYS A 320 27.92 6.60 28.07
CA LYS A 320 28.39 7.01 29.38
C LYS A 320 29.90 6.80 29.30
N ARG A 321 30.64 7.89 29.16
CA ARG A 321 32.07 7.92 29.48
C ARG A 321 32.13 7.52 30.94
N VAL A 322 32.35 6.24 31.18
CA VAL A 322 32.91 5.81 32.45
C VAL A 322 34.28 6.47 32.47
N SER A 323 34.45 7.46 33.35
CA SER A 323 35.79 8.00 33.58
C SER A 323 36.61 6.85 34.15
N VAL A 324 37.69 6.54 33.47
CA VAL A 324 38.68 5.58 33.95
C VAL A 324 39.50 6.32 34.97
N ASP A 325 38.97 6.47 36.18
CA ASP A 325 39.71 6.93 37.34
C ASP A 325 39.10 6.29 38.58
N HIS A 326 39.69 5.14 38.93
CA HIS A 326 39.92 4.59 40.27
C HIS A 326 40.01 3.06 40.17
N VAL A 327 41.22 2.65 39.83
CA VAL A 327 41.77 1.36 40.25
C VAL A 327 41.89 1.41 41.76
N GLU A 328 41.14 0.58 42.48
CA GLU A 328 41.55 0.08 43.79
C GLU A 328 40.88 -1.28 44.08
N THR A 329 41.67 -2.31 43.84
CA THR A 329 41.82 -3.54 44.64
C THR A 329 40.73 -3.94 45.63
N ALA A 330 40.06 -5.06 45.36
CA ALA A 330 39.77 -6.07 46.38
C ALA A 330 39.55 -7.45 45.73
N GLN A 331 40.23 -8.43 46.30
CA GLN A 331 40.34 -9.84 45.91
C GLN A 331 39.12 -10.70 46.31
N LYS A 332 39.11 -11.92 45.72
CA LYS A 332 38.60 -13.23 46.20
C LYS A 332 37.21 -13.73 45.75
N ASP A 333 37.32 -14.73 44.88
CA ASP A 333 36.66 -16.04 44.87
C ASP A 333 35.21 -16.22 44.37
N PRO A 334 34.91 -17.44 43.84
CA PRO A 334 33.85 -17.66 42.86
C PRO A 334 32.61 -18.35 43.47
N CYS A 335 31.55 -18.41 42.65
CA CYS A 335 30.37 -19.30 42.73
C CYS A 335 29.06 -18.69 43.24
N GLN A 336 27.96 -19.20 42.62
CA GLN A 336 26.53 -19.14 42.98
C GLN A 336 25.72 -17.96 42.38
N VAL A 337 24.91 -18.20 41.34
CA VAL A 337 23.55 -18.81 41.31
C VAL A 337 22.48 -17.88 41.94
N LEU A 338 21.61 -17.38 41.05
CA LEU A 338 20.19 -17.01 41.21
C LEU A 338 19.68 -16.64 42.61
N SER A 339 19.30 -15.37 42.84
CA SER A 339 17.97 -14.96 43.34
C SER A 339 17.93 -13.41 43.39
N ALA A 340 16.99 -12.76 42.72
CA ALA A 340 15.68 -12.36 43.21
C ALA A 340 15.63 -10.91 43.74
N ARG A 341 14.75 -10.15 43.09
CA ARG A 341 13.77 -9.24 43.69
C ARG A 341 14.25 -8.06 44.54
N GLN A 342 13.77 -6.91 44.04
CA GLN A 342 13.05 -5.86 44.76
C GLN A 342 13.86 -4.81 45.52
N ALA A 343 13.80 -3.59 45.01
CA ALA A 343 13.20 -2.48 45.76
C ALA A 343 12.64 -1.47 44.73
N THR A 344 11.31 -1.27 44.71
CA THR A 344 10.62 0.00 45.08
C THR A 344 10.91 1.17 44.13
N ARG A 345 9.96 1.99 43.68
CA ARG A 345 8.66 2.40 44.22
C ARG A 345 8.00 3.17 43.07
N ILE A 346 6.76 2.83 42.71
CA ILE A 346 5.97 3.62 41.77
C ILE A 346 5.14 4.60 42.60
N THR A 347 5.27 5.90 42.32
CA THR A 347 4.28 6.90 42.72
C THR A 347 3.92 7.79 41.52
N ARG A 348 2.68 7.56 41.05
CA ARG A 348 1.59 8.44 40.53
C ARG A 348 1.97 9.78 39.85
N THR A 349 1.32 10.29 38.80
CA THR A 349 0.06 10.05 38.03
C THR A 349 0.14 11.04 36.85
N SER A 350 -0.29 10.75 35.62
CA SER A 350 -1.66 10.93 35.14
C SER A 350 -1.71 10.66 33.62
N GLU A 351 -2.81 10.06 33.19
CA GLU A 351 -3.38 10.09 31.83
C GLU A 351 -2.59 9.43 30.67
N GLY A 352 -2.86 8.13 30.50
CA GLY A 352 -3.43 7.67 29.24
C GLY A 352 -2.55 7.64 27.99
N MET A 353 -1.26 7.32 28.10
CA MET A 353 -0.49 6.86 26.94
C MET A 353 0.09 5.48 27.22
N ALA A 354 -0.32 4.49 26.44
CA ALA A 354 0.35 3.20 26.39
C ALA A 354 1.79 3.48 25.90
N THR A 355 2.75 3.48 26.82
CA THR A 355 4.17 3.54 26.50
C THR A 355 4.51 2.27 25.73
N ILE A 356 4.67 2.40 24.41
CA ILE A 356 5.30 1.37 23.59
C ILE A 356 6.74 1.27 24.11
N GLN A 357 7.02 0.27 24.93
CA GLN A 357 8.38 -0.05 25.33
C GLN A 357 9.11 -0.60 24.09
N VAL A 358 9.92 0.24 23.46
CA VAL A 358 10.88 -0.20 22.45
C VAL A 358 12.04 -0.84 23.21
N HIS A 359 11.99 -2.16 23.36
CA HIS A 359 13.12 -2.92 23.91
C HIS A 359 14.30 -2.81 22.94
N HIS A 360 15.38 -2.20 23.43
CA HIS A 360 16.77 -2.25 22.96
C HIS A 360 17.02 -2.35 21.44
N ALA A 361 17.63 -1.29 20.89
CA ALA A 361 18.24 -1.27 19.57
C ALA A 361 19.34 -2.35 19.46
N ALA A 362 18.95 -3.53 18.95
CA ALA A 362 19.87 -4.58 18.58
C ALA A 362 20.60 -4.21 17.28
N ASP A 363 21.79 -4.79 17.10
CA ASP A 363 22.65 -4.66 15.92
C ASP A 363 21.81 -4.85 14.62
N PRO A 364 21.92 -3.97 13.61
CA PRO A 364 21.24 -4.11 12.30
C PRO A 364 21.57 -5.41 11.55
N LEU A 365 22.52 -6.21 12.05
CA LEU A 365 22.83 -7.56 11.57
C LEU A 365 22.12 -8.68 12.34
N SER A 366 21.44 -8.41 13.45
CA SER A 366 20.74 -9.42 14.23
C SER A 366 19.41 -9.82 13.60
N VAL A 367 19.09 -11.11 13.69
CA VAL A 367 17.81 -11.69 13.25
C VAL A 367 16.62 -10.99 13.93
N ASP A 368 16.81 -10.52 15.17
CA ASP A 368 15.82 -9.81 15.96
C ASP A 368 15.50 -8.41 15.42
N TYR A 369 16.34 -7.81 14.56
CA TYR A 369 16.11 -6.46 14.01
C TYR A 369 14.89 -6.40 13.09
N TYR A 370 14.56 -7.48 12.39
CA TYR A 370 13.50 -7.46 11.37
C TYR A 370 12.10 -7.73 11.91
N ASP A 371 12.00 -8.30 13.12
CA ASP A 371 10.75 -8.76 13.73
C ASP A 371 10.30 -7.95 14.95
N GLN A 372 10.97 -6.83 15.28
CA GLN A 372 10.68 -6.12 16.53
C GLN A 372 9.21 -5.66 16.66
N ILE A 373 8.49 -5.43 15.55
CA ILE A 373 7.02 -5.35 15.53
C ILE A 373 6.51 -5.84 14.17
N ALA A 374 5.90 -7.03 14.10
CA ALA A 374 5.16 -7.44 12.91
C ALA A 374 4.10 -6.36 12.59
N PRO A 375 4.00 -5.89 11.33
CA PRO A 375 3.03 -4.86 10.99
C PRO A 375 1.62 -5.32 11.39
N PRO A 376 0.72 -4.40 11.78
CA PRO A 376 -0.62 -4.79 12.20
C PRO A 376 -1.32 -5.69 11.17
N PRO A 377 -2.12 -6.67 11.62
CA PRO A 377 -3.14 -7.33 10.83
C PRO A 377 -3.77 -6.37 9.81
N ASP A 378 -3.80 -6.78 8.55
CA ASP A 378 -4.38 -6.06 7.41
C ASP A 378 -3.61 -4.81 6.93
N SER A 379 -2.33 -4.65 7.33
CA SER A 379 -1.47 -3.57 6.82
C SER A 379 -1.13 -3.69 5.34
N PHE A 380 -1.19 -4.91 4.77
CA PHE A 380 -0.81 -5.19 3.40
C PHE A 380 -1.77 -6.15 2.71
N GLY A 381 -2.05 -5.93 1.43
CA GLY A 381 -2.51 -7.01 0.56
C GLY A 381 -1.39 -8.04 0.38
N VAL A 382 -1.76 -9.31 0.17
CA VAL A 382 -0.80 -10.43 0.04
C VAL A 382 0.27 -10.12 -1.01
N TYR A 383 -0.17 -9.65 -2.17
CA TYR A 383 0.71 -9.35 -3.30
C TYR A 383 1.56 -8.09 -3.08
N GLU A 384 1.06 -7.14 -2.29
CA GLU A 384 1.83 -5.95 -1.91
C GLU A 384 2.95 -6.29 -0.93
N TYR A 385 2.64 -7.11 0.06
CA TYR A 385 3.63 -7.61 1.01
C TYR A 385 4.73 -8.40 0.28
N LEU A 386 4.31 -9.33 -0.59
CA LEU A 386 5.23 -10.15 -1.37
C LEU A 386 6.20 -9.30 -2.19
N ILE A 387 5.71 -8.35 -3.01
CA ILE A 387 6.60 -7.52 -3.83
C ILE A 387 7.46 -6.58 -2.98
N ARG A 388 6.94 -6.07 -1.86
CA ARG A 388 7.67 -5.09 -1.04
C ARG A 388 8.82 -5.70 -0.25
N PHE A 389 8.64 -6.94 0.21
CA PHE A 389 9.60 -7.58 1.12
C PHE A 389 10.33 -8.77 0.52
N PHE A 390 9.86 -9.32 -0.60
CA PHE A 390 10.36 -10.57 -1.19
C PHE A 390 10.43 -10.50 -2.72
N GLU A 391 10.64 -9.31 -3.30
CA GLU A 391 10.83 -9.15 -4.75
C GLU A 391 11.90 -10.11 -5.28
N GLY A 392 11.55 -10.87 -6.31
CA GLY A 392 12.40 -11.86 -6.95
C GLY A 392 12.68 -13.12 -6.11
N CYS A 393 12.09 -13.29 -4.94
CA CYS A 393 12.27 -14.51 -4.13
C CYS A 393 11.35 -15.66 -4.57
N VAL A 394 10.41 -15.41 -5.49
CA VAL A 394 9.56 -16.45 -6.08
C VAL A 394 10.20 -16.99 -7.36
N ALA A 395 10.29 -18.31 -7.52
CA ALA A 395 10.88 -18.88 -8.74
C ALA A 395 9.91 -18.78 -9.93
N LEU A 396 8.69 -19.24 -9.72
CA LEU A 396 7.64 -19.28 -10.73
C LEU A 396 6.34 -18.74 -10.15
N SER A 397 5.72 -17.81 -10.86
CA SER A 397 4.33 -17.43 -10.63
C SER A 397 3.41 -17.98 -11.72
N ILE A 398 2.29 -18.59 -11.33
CA ILE A 398 1.27 -19.12 -12.22
C ILE A 398 0.00 -18.34 -11.96
N VAL A 399 -0.51 -17.67 -12.97
CA VAL A 399 -1.74 -16.88 -12.88
C VAL A 399 -2.83 -17.60 -13.65
N ASP A 400 -3.71 -18.26 -12.92
CA ASP A 400 -4.88 -18.89 -13.48
C ASP A 400 -6.02 -17.91 -13.71
N GLU A 401 -6.84 -18.18 -14.72
CA GLU A 401 -7.87 -17.26 -15.20
C GLU A 401 -7.37 -15.80 -15.31
N SER A 402 -6.18 -15.68 -15.89
CA SER A 402 -5.43 -14.43 -16.09
C SER A 402 -6.21 -13.33 -16.81
N HIS A 403 -7.27 -13.69 -17.53
CA HIS A 403 -8.19 -12.74 -18.16
C HIS A 403 -8.91 -11.82 -17.18
N ASN A 404 -8.99 -12.18 -15.89
CA ASN A 404 -9.48 -11.28 -14.84
C ASN A 404 -8.58 -10.04 -14.66
N GLY A 405 -7.35 -10.08 -15.17
CA GLY A 405 -6.39 -8.98 -15.20
C GLY A 405 -6.50 -8.01 -16.37
N ARG A 406 -7.52 -8.14 -17.23
CA ARG A 406 -7.67 -7.33 -18.46
C ARG A 406 -7.81 -5.83 -18.20
N ALA A 407 -8.55 -5.47 -17.15
CA ALA A 407 -8.81 -4.07 -16.84
C ALA A 407 -7.52 -3.26 -16.62
N GLN A 408 -7.47 -2.05 -17.17
CA GLN A 408 -6.30 -1.19 -17.08
C GLN A 408 -5.91 -0.87 -15.64
N ASN A 409 -6.88 -0.56 -14.77
CA ASN A 409 -6.62 -0.03 -13.43
C ASN A 409 -7.31 -0.81 -12.30
N SER A 410 -7.73 -2.06 -12.52
CA SER A 410 -8.36 -2.86 -11.46
C SER A 410 -7.35 -3.34 -10.42
N ASP A 411 -7.84 -3.59 -9.21
CA ASP A 411 -7.04 -4.15 -8.12
C ASP A 411 -6.53 -5.55 -8.45
N ILE A 412 -7.31 -6.36 -9.18
CA ILE A 412 -6.88 -7.68 -9.66
C ILE A 412 -5.73 -7.52 -10.65
N ALA A 413 -5.86 -6.65 -11.66
CA ALA A 413 -4.80 -6.43 -12.64
C ALA A 413 -3.50 -5.91 -11.99
N ARG A 414 -3.62 -5.09 -10.94
CA ARG A 414 -2.48 -4.64 -10.11
C ARG A 414 -1.85 -5.79 -9.34
N ALA A 415 -2.65 -6.67 -8.73
CA ALA A 415 -2.16 -7.85 -8.04
C ALA A 415 -1.38 -8.80 -8.95
N LEU A 416 -1.95 -9.14 -10.11
CA LEU A 416 -1.28 -10.02 -11.08
C LEU A 416 0.05 -9.42 -11.54
N HIS A 417 0.09 -8.11 -11.79
CA HIS A 417 1.34 -7.44 -12.13
C HIS A 417 2.38 -7.50 -11.00
N ARG A 418 1.96 -7.30 -9.74
CA ARG A 418 2.85 -7.41 -8.55
C ARG A 418 3.41 -8.83 -8.40
N VAL A 419 2.58 -9.84 -8.63
CA VAL A 419 2.98 -11.26 -8.61
C VAL A 419 4.05 -11.56 -9.64
N MET A 420 3.81 -11.14 -10.88
CA MET A 420 4.77 -11.35 -11.97
C MET A 420 6.10 -10.67 -11.70
N ARG A 421 6.08 -9.48 -11.09
CA ARG A 421 7.30 -8.77 -10.67
C ARG A 421 8.00 -9.42 -9.48
N ALA A 422 7.27 -10.07 -8.59
CA ALA A 422 7.85 -10.74 -7.43
C ALA A 422 8.53 -12.07 -7.81
N ALA A 423 8.27 -12.59 -9.00
CA ALA A 423 8.82 -13.85 -9.48
C ALA A 423 9.93 -13.67 -10.51
N GLN A 424 10.82 -14.67 -10.59
CA GLN A 424 11.85 -14.77 -11.63
C GLN A 424 11.25 -15.15 -12.99
N SER A 425 10.15 -15.90 -12.97
CA SER A 425 9.40 -16.34 -14.14
C SER A 425 7.90 -16.34 -13.86
N HIS A 426 7.10 -16.23 -14.92
CA HIS A 426 5.64 -16.18 -14.81
C HIS A 426 4.94 -16.89 -15.97
N MET A 427 3.80 -17.50 -15.67
CA MET A 427 2.90 -18.15 -16.62
C MET A 427 1.49 -17.59 -16.43
N LEU A 428 0.82 -17.25 -17.53
CA LEU A 428 -0.58 -16.85 -17.54
C LEU A 428 -1.40 -17.96 -18.18
N THR A 429 -2.42 -18.47 -17.49
CA THR A 429 -3.37 -19.45 -18.02
C THR A 429 -4.75 -18.80 -18.12
N SER A 430 -5.42 -18.97 -19.25
CA SER A 430 -6.82 -18.57 -19.47
C SER A 430 -7.32 -19.20 -20.76
N GLY A 431 -8.56 -19.70 -20.78
CA GLY A 431 -9.20 -20.16 -22.02
C GLY A 431 -9.66 -19.03 -22.93
N THR A 432 -9.75 -17.79 -22.42
CA THR A 432 -10.17 -16.62 -23.21
C THR A 432 -9.20 -15.48 -22.98
N HIS A 433 -8.40 -15.08 -23.95
CA HIS A 433 -7.47 -13.95 -23.77
C HIS A 433 -8.04 -12.62 -24.27
N TYR A 434 -8.76 -12.63 -25.40
CA TYR A 434 -9.21 -11.41 -26.09
C TYR A 434 -10.25 -10.59 -25.33
N GLY A 435 -11.38 -11.21 -24.96
CA GLY A 435 -12.42 -10.52 -24.18
C GLY A 435 -13.26 -9.48 -24.92
N GLY A 436 -13.07 -9.33 -26.23
CA GLY A 436 -13.92 -8.47 -27.08
C GLY A 436 -13.47 -7.02 -27.21
N ASP A 437 -12.50 -6.57 -26.41
CA ASP A 437 -11.99 -5.20 -26.40
C ASP A 437 -10.47 -5.16 -26.60
N VAL A 438 -10.04 -4.46 -27.65
CA VAL A 438 -8.62 -4.31 -28.03
C VAL A 438 -7.84 -3.53 -26.96
N ALA A 439 -8.45 -2.52 -26.33
CA ALA A 439 -7.76 -1.73 -25.32
C ALA A 439 -7.41 -2.57 -24.08
N SER A 440 -8.38 -3.33 -23.58
CA SER A 440 -8.21 -4.29 -22.48
C SER A 440 -7.22 -5.39 -22.85
N PHE A 441 -7.27 -5.91 -24.07
CA PHE A 441 -6.30 -6.89 -24.56
C PHE A 441 -4.88 -6.32 -24.57
N TYR A 442 -4.70 -5.08 -25.04
CA TYR A 442 -3.41 -4.39 -25.02
C TYR A 442 -2.85 -4.28 -23.60
N PHE A 443 -3.62 -3.76 -22.64
CA PHE A 443 -3.13 -3.62 -21.25
C PHE A 443 -2.86 -4.96 -20.57
N TYR A 444 -3.64 -5.98 -20.90
CA TYR A 444 -3.42 -7.36 -20.46
C TYR A 444 -2.07 -7.89 -20.97
N TRP A 445 -1.82 -7.83 -22.27
CA TRP A 445 -0.61 -8.34 -22.90
C TRP A 445 0.63 -7.47 -22.64
N TYR A 446 0.45 -6.17 -22.44
CA TYR A 446 1.55 -5.28 -22.09
C TYR A 446 2.17 -5.65 -20.74
N ARG A 447 1.34 -6.06 -19.76
CA ARG A 447 1.84 -6.59 -18.49
C ARG A 447 2.64 -7.87 -18.70
N PHE A 448 2.17 -8.75 -19.58
CA PHE A 448 2.79 -10.04 -19.87
C PHE A 448 4.19 -9.90 -20.49
N ASN A 449 4.29 -9.11 -21.56
CA ASN A 449 5.54 -8.93 -22.28
C ASN A 449 5.73 -7.47 -22.68
N PRO A 450 6.13 -6.60 -21.74
CA PRO A 450 6.32 -5.18 -22.03
C PRO A 450 7.43 -4.95 -23.07
N ARG A 451 8.39 -5.88 -23.19
CA ARG A 451 9.47 -5.80 -24.19
C ARG A 451 8.94 -5.96 -25.62
N PHE A 452 7.98 -6.87 -25.84
CA PHE A 452 7.35 -7.03 -27.14
C PHE A 452 6.74 -5.71 -27.62
N TRP A 453 5.90 -5.09 -26.80
CA TRP A 453 5.22 -3.84 -27.16
C TRP A 453 6.17 -2.65 -27.30
N LYS A 454 7.17 -2.53 -26.42
CA LYS A 454 8.18 -1.48 -26.52
C LYS A 454 8.99 -1.56 -27.82
N ARG A 455 9.25 -2.77 -28.34
CA ARG A 455 9.90 -2.94 -29.66
C ARG A 455 9.03 -2.45 -30.81
N LEU A 456 7.71 -2.48 -30.66
CA LEU A 456 6.75 -1.94 -31.62
C LEU A 456 6.54 -0.42 -31.45
N GLY A 457 7.35 0.25 -30.63
CA GLY A 457 7.18 1.67 -30.31
C GLY A 457 5.97 1.98 -29.41
N LEU A 458 5.31 0.94 -28.89
CA LEU A 458 4.13 1.07 -28.05
C LEU A 458 4.51 1.11 -26.55
N THR A 459 4.00 2.11 -25.87
CA THR A 459 4.22 2.40 -24.46
C THR A 459 2.90 2.33 -23.70
N TRP A 460 2.99 2.06 -22.39
CA TRP A 460 1.82 2.05 -21.50
C TRP A 460 0.93 3.30 -21.62
N CYS A 461 1.53 4.45 -21.97
CA CYS A 461 0.82 5.71 -22.15
C CYS A 461 0.13 5.85 -23.50
N GLN A 462 0.62 5.23 -24.58
CA GLN A 462 -0.02 5.31 -25.90
C GLN A 462 -1.36 4.56 -25.94
N GLY A 463 -1.53 3.50 -25.15
CA GLY A 463 -2.84 2.88 -24.94
C GLY A 463 -3.87 3.78 -24.22
N ARG A 464 -3.49 4.98 -23.75
CA ARG A 464 -4.40 5.98 -23.15
C ARG A 464 -4.97 6.95 -24.18
N CYS A 465 -4.41 7.01 -25.39
CA CYS A 465 -4.78 7.97 -26.42
C CYS A 465 -5.50 7.27 -27.57
N ASN A 466 -6.74 6.83 -27.36
CA ASN A 466 -7.67 6.70 -28.47
C ASN A 466 -8.34 8.06 -28.66
N HIS A 467 -7.69 8.96 -29.40
CA HIS A 467 -8.33 10.12 -30.06
C HIS A 467 -7.49 10.68 -31.24
N GLU A 468 -6.52 9.94 -31.77
CA GLU A 468 -5.93 10.31 -33.08
C GLU A 468 -6.27 9.20 -34.10
N PRO A 469 -6.75 9.58 -35.30
CA PRO A 469 -7.14 8.61 -36.31
C PRO A 469 -5.93 7.79 -36.77
N ILE A 470 -6.13 6.47 -36.83
CA ILE A 470 -5.18 5.51 -37.40
C ILE A 470 -5.24 5.66 -38.93
N GLU A 471 -4.61 6.71 -39.45
CA GLU A 471 -4.21 6.80 -40.85
C GLU A 471 -2.68 6.75 -40.87
N ASN A 472 -2.12 5.85 -41.66
CA ASN A 472 -0.68 5.58 -41.85
C ASN A 472 -0.08 4.51 -40.93
N TRP A 473 -0.47 3.26 -41.19
CA TRP A 473 0.48 2.14 -41.13
C TRP A 473 0.87 1.79 -42.58
N PRO A 474 2.17 1.76 -42.94
CA PRO A 474 2.60 1.12 -44.18
C PRO A 474 2.46 -0.42 -44.03
N PRO A 475 2.35 -1.16 -45.16
CA PRO A 475 1.88 -2.55 -45.20
C PRO A 475 2.72 -3.56 -44.41
#